data_AF-A0A9D4XBR9-F1
#
_entry.id   AF-A0A9D4XBR9-F1
#
_cell.length_a   1.000
_cell.length_b   1.000
_cell.length_c   1.000
_cell.angle_alpha   90.00
_cell.angle_beta   90.00
_cell.angle_gamma   90.00
#
_symmetry.space_group_name_H-M   'P 1'
#
loop_
_entity.id
_entity.type
_entity.pdbx_description
1 polymer ?
#
loop_
_entity_poly.entity_id
_entity_poly.type
_entity_poly.pdbx_seq_one_letter_code
_entity_poly.pdbx_strand_id
1 'polypeptide(L)'
;MAGYDPEEDIVLYEEIKFEPNVMCEPIDKKVTFRSSQLEDGDIVCFQKAPSVVDNEQQVRYPDVPSYLEYVHNRQVVHFRSLDRPKEDDFSLEMSRLYTYDDVVDRVAQQLGLNDPSKIRLTPHNCYSQQPKPQPIKYRGV
;
A
#
# COMPACT_ATOMS: atom_id res chain seq x y z
N MET A 1 8.63 25.13 2.31
CA MET A 1 7.76 24.42 1.35
C MET A 1 8.61 23.49 0.49
N ALA A 2 8.03 22.71 -0.44
CA ALA A 2 8.66 21.58 -1.14
C ALA A 2 9.94 21.88 -1.98
N GLY A 3 10.39 23.14 -2.05
CA GLY A 3 11.66 23.49 -2.70
C GLY A 3 11.64 23.43 -4.23
N TYR A 4 10.45 23.49 -4.85
CA TYR A 4 10.29 23.56 -6.29
C TYR A 4 10.70 24.94 -6.84
N ASP A 5 11.03 24.96 -8.13
CA ASP A 5 11.23 26.22 -8.86
C ASP A 5 9.91 27.03 -8.85
N PRO A 6 9.96 28.37 -8.75
CA PRO A 6 8.75 29.20 -8.77
C PRO A 6 7.87 29.00 -10.01
N GLU A 7 8.45 28.61 -11.14
CA GLU A 7 7.77 28.37 -12.41
C GLU A 7 7.45 26.88 -12.66
N GLU A 8 7.72 26.01 -11.68
CA GLU A 8 7.41 24.58 -11.77
C GLU A 8 5.89 24.37 -11.85
N ASP A 9 5.43 23.69 -12.90
CA ASP A 9 4.02 23.29 -12.98
C ASP A 9 3.74 22.13 -12.02
N ILE A 10 2.63 22.24 -11.31
CA ILE A 10 2.21 21.29 -10.29
C ILE A 10 0.80 20.78 -10.57
N VAL A 11 0.43 19.64 -10.03
CA VAL A 11 -0.96 19.21 -9.96
C VAL A 11 -1.39 19.20 -8.49
N LEU A 12 -2.65 19.53 -8.25
CA LEU A 12 -3.24 19.64 -6.92
C LEU A 12 -4.32 18.59 -6.72
N TYR A 13 -4.38 18.04 -5.52
CA TYR A 13 -5.40 17.09 -5.10
C TYR A 13 -5.88 17.46 -3.70
N GLU A 14 -7.14 17.16 -3.43
CA GLU A 14 -7.73 17.23 -2.10
C GLU A 14 -7.75 15.83 -1.50
N GLU A 15 -7.16 15.66 -0.32
CA GLU A 15 -7.37 14.46 0.49
C GLU A 15 -8.65 14.65 1.31
N ILE A 16 -9.76 14.15 0.76
CA ILE A 16 -11.09 14.27 1.37
C ILE A 16 -11.24 13.27 2.51
N LYS A 17 -10.72 12.05 2.32
CA LYS A 17 -10.85 10.95 3.29
C LYS A 17 -9.77 9.90 3.07
N PHE A 18 -9.20 9.39 4.15
CA PHE A 18 -8.23 8.28 4.09
C PHE A 18 -8.82 6.92 4.53
N GLU A 19 -9.58 6.89 5.63
CA GLU A 19 -10.21 5.67 6.17
C GLU A 19 -11.75 5.80 6.13
N PRO A 20 -12.50 4.72 5.85
CA PRO A 20 -12.05 3.35 5.57
C PRO A 20 -11.64 3.10 4.11
N ASN A 21 -11.75 4.10 3.25
CA ASN A 21 -11.32 4.04 1.86
C ASN A 21 -10.74 5.41 1.49
N VAL A 22 -9.70 5.40 0.68
CA VAL A 22 -9.07 6.61 0.16
C VAL A 22 -10.02 7.32 -0.80
N MET A 23 -10.20 8.61 -0.58
CA MET A 23 -10.88 9.54 -1.48
C MET A 23 -9.96 10.75 -1.64
N CYS A 24 -9.28 10.79 -2.79
CA CYS A 24 -8.37 11.86 -3.14
C CYS A 24 -8.69 12.34 -4.55
N GLU A 25 -9.15 13.58 -4.67
CA GLU A 25 -9.72 14.11 -5.91
C GLU A 25 -8.88 15.28 -6.45
N PRO A 26 -8.75 15.43 -7.79
CA PRO A 26 -7.99 16.52 -8.37
C PRO A 26 -8.70 17.86 -8.14
N ILE A 27 -7.92 18.89 -7.80
CA ILE A 27 -8.42 20.26 -7.64
C ILE A 27 -8.28 20.99 -8.97
N ASP A 28 -9.39 21.51 -9.50
CA ASP A 28 -9.36 22.40 -10.67
C ASP A 28 -8.84 23.78 -10.27
N LYS A 29 -7.64 24.12 -10.73
CA LYS A 29 -6.99 25.42 -10.48
C LYS A 29 -7.77 26.62 -11.05
N LYS A 30 -8.76 26.41 -11.92
CA LYS A 30 -9.55 27.47 -12.56
C LYS A 30 -10.74 27.92 -11.73
N VAL A 31 -11.12 27.17 -10.69
CA VAL A 31 -12.26 27.51 -9.84
C VAL A 31 -11.81 28.08 -8.50
N THR A 32 -12.72 28.78 -7.81
CA THR A 32 -12.43 29.33 -6.48
C THR A 32 -12.47 28.23 -5.42
N PHE A 33 -11.73 28.37 -4.32
CA PHE A 33 -11.76 27.43 -3.21
C PHE A 33 -13.16 27.14 -2.69
N ARG A 34 -14.00 28.17 -2.57
CA ARG A 34 -15.40 28.01 -2.18
C ARG A 34 -16.20 27.15 -3.17
N SER A 35 -15.92 27.28 -4.47
CA SER A 35 -16.55 26.45 -5.51
C SER A 35 -16.08 25.00 -5.44
N SER A 36 -14.83 24.77 -5.03
CA SER A 36 -14.28 23.45 -4.73
C SER A 36 -14.73 22.88 -3.39
N GLN A 37 -15.51 23.62 -2.60
CA GLN A 37 -15.88 23.26 -1.22
C GLN A 37 -14.68 23.08 -0.28
N LEU A 38 -13.55 23.74 -0.58
CA LEU A 38 -12.41 23.77 0.33
C LEU A 38 -12.71 24.68 1.53
N GLU A 39 -12.53 24.13 2.72
CA GLU A 39 -12.79 24.73 4.02
C GLU A 39 -11.54 24.69 4.93
N ASP A 40 -11.64 25.36 6.08
CA ASP A 40 -10.58 25.37 7.07
C ASP A 40 -10.39 23.97 7.67
N GLY A 41 -9.23 23.36 7.41
CA GLY A 41 -8.90 22.02 7.89
C GLY A 41 -8.70 20.99 6.77
N ASP A 42 -9.10 21.33 5.54
CA ASP A 42 -8.87 20.45 4.38
C ASP A 42 -7.40 20.31 4.04
N ILE A 43 -7.05 19.16 3.48
CA ILE A 43 -5.68 18.79 3.15
C ILE A 43 -5.50 18.84 1.64
N VAL A 44 -4.61 19.74 1.19
CA VAL A 44 -4.20 19.83 -0.22
C VAL A 44 -2.86 19.09 -0.40
N CYS A 45 -2.90 18.04 -1.20
CA CYS A 45 -1.72 17.33 -1.67
C CYS A 45 -1.30 17.87 -3.05
N PHE A 46 -0.01 17.86 -3.33
CA PHE A 46 0.50 18.33 -4.62
C PHE A 46 1.78 17.59 -5.02
N GLN A 47 2.02 17.55 -6.33
CA GLN A 47 3.23 17.00 -6.94
C GLN A 47 3.57 17.80 -8.20
N LYS A 48 4.74 17.58 -8.77
CA LYS A 48 5.08 18.11 -10.10
C LYS A 48 4.11 17.55 -11.14
N ALA A 49 3.75 18.37 -12.11
CA ALA A 49 2.97 17.91 -13.26
C ALA A 49 3.78 16.83 -14.01
N PRO A 50 3.14 15.74 -14.49
CA PRO A 50 3.85 14.70 -15.21
C PRO A 50 4.56 15.27 -16.44
N SER A 51 5.88 15.20 -16.48
CA SER A 51 6.65 15.64 -17.64
C SER A 51 6.87 14.47 -18.61
N VAL A 52 7.09 14.78 -19.89
CA VAL A 52 7.36 13.76 -20.92
C VAL A 52 8.63 12.94 -20.61
N VAL A 53 9.54 13.53 -19.82
CA VAL A 53 10.82 12.96 -19.38
C VAL A 53 10.66 12.00 -18.19
N ASP A 54 9.66 12.21 -17.34
CA ASP A 54 9.38 11.33 -16.19
C ASP A 54 8.79 9.98 -16.63
N ASN A 55 8.26 9.86 -17.85
CA ASN A 55 7.78 8.59 -18.39
C ASN A 55 8.90 7.56 -18.60
N GLU A 56 10.18 7.97 -18.62
CA GLU A 56 11.31 7.04 -18.73
C GLU A 56 11.66 6.39 -17.38
N GLN A 57 11.26 7.00 -16.26
CA GLN A 57 11.43 6.43 -14.94
C GLN A 57 10.13 5.76 -14.54
N GLN A 58 10.14 4.43 -14.47
CA GLN A 58 8.98 3.66 -14.05
C GLN A 58 8.73 3.85 -12.53
N VAL A 59 8.14 4.99 -12.16
CA VAL A 59 7.78 5.32 -10.77
C VAL A 59 6.61 4.42 -10.36
N ARG A 60 6.76 3.75 -9.23
CA ARG A 60 5.81 2.73 -8.75
C ARG A 60 4.40 3.29 -8.48
N TYR A 61 4.33 4.52 -7.98
CA TYR A 61 3.09 5.25 -7.70
C TYR A 61 3.21 6.63 -8.34
N PRO A 62 2.67 6.80 -9.56
CA PRO A 62 2.93 7.99 -10.38
C PRO A 62 2.21 9.24 -9.88
N ASP A 63 1.18 9.08 -9.05
CA ASP A 63 0.37 10.19 -8.56
C ASP A 63 0.01 10.05 -7.06
N VAL A 64 -0.42 11.17 -6.47
CA VAL A 64 -0.86 11.23 -5.07
C VAL A 64 -1.97 10.21 -4.79
N PRO A 65 -3.07 10.11 -5.58
CA PRO A 65 -4.12 9.13 -5.30
C PRO A 65 -3.61 7.68 -5.27
N SER A 66 -2.79 7.27 -6.24
CA SER A 66 -2.21 5.92 -6.28
C SER A 66 -1.24 5.65 -5.13
N TYR A 67 -0.47 6.66 -4.71
CA TYR A 67 0.39 6.55 -3.54
C TYR A 67 -0.42 6.40 -2.25
N LEU A 68 -1.47 7.20 -2.05
CA LEU A 68 -2.34 7.09 -0.88
C LEU A 68 -3.05 5.74 -0.83
N GLU A 69 -3.53 5.23 -1.97
CA GLU A 69 -4.13 3.89 -2.08
C GLU A 69 -3.12 2.80 -1.69
N TYR A 70 -1.85 2.93 -2.11
CA TYR A 70 -0.79 2.05 -1.66
C TYR A 70 -0.58 2.11 -0.15
N VAL A 71 -0.44 3.31 0.42
CA VAL A 71 -0.20 3.49 1.85
C VAL A 71 -1.36 2.91 2.66
N HIS A 72 -2.60 3.13 2.23
CA HIS A 72 -3.80 2.60 2.86
C HIS A 72 -3.82 1.06 2.88
N ASN A 73 -3.46 0.43 1.76
CA ASN A 73 -3.46 -1.03 1.65
C ASN A 73 -2.18 -1.68 2.20
N ARG A 74 -1.13 -0.91 2.49
CA ARG A 74 0.15 -1.44 2.97
C ARG A 74 0.05 -2.00 4.38
N GLN A 75 0.60 -3.19 4.58
CA GLN A 75 0.78 -3.80 5.89
C GLN A 75 2.14 -4.49 5.99
N VAL A 76 2.77 -4.42 7.16
CA VAL A 76 3.95 -5.25 7.47
C VAL A 76 3.47 -6.53 8.12
N VAL A 77 3.80 -7.67 7.52
CA VAL A 77 3.42 -9.00 8.01
C VAL A 77 4.66 -9.70 8.52
N HIS A 78 4.62 -10.13 9.78
CA HIS A 78 5.65 -10.94 10.42
C HIS A 78 5.38 -12.43 10.17
N PHE A 79 6.35 -13.11 9.57
CA PHE A 79 6.28 -14.55 9.32
C PHE A 79 7.11 -15.30 10.35
N ARG A 80 6.53 -16.40 10.85
CA ARG A 80 7.17 -17.29 11.83
C ARG A 80 7.11 -18.71 11.32
N SER A 81 8.20 -19.44 11.52
CA SER A 81 8.19 -20.88 11.26
C SER A 81 7.40 -21.61 12.36
N LEU A 82 6.74 -22.71 11.99
CA LEU A 82 5.88 -23.47 12.92
C LEU A 82 6.66 -24.14 14.05
N ASP A 83 7.93 -24.46 13.86
CA ASP A 83 8.83 -24.98 14.88
C ASP A 83 9.27 -23.91 15.89
N ARG A 84 9.18 -22.62 15.52
CA ARG A 84 9.56 -21.47 16.36
C ARG A 84 8.45 -20.40 16.37
N PRO A 85 7.24 -20.71 16.86
CA PRO A 85 6.06 -19.84 16.71
C PRO A 85 6.12 -18.52 17.53
N LYS A 86 7.11 -18.38 18.41
CA LYS A 86 7.30 -17.19 19.25
C LYS A 86 8.38 -16.24 18.72
N GLU A 87 9.06 -16.63 17.65
CA GLU A 87 10.18 -15.88 17.08
C GLU A 87 9.82 -15.44 15.66
N ASP A 88 9.97 -14.14 15.38
CA ASP A 88 9.84 -13.62 14.03
C ASP A 88 11.04 -14.10 13.21
N ASP A 89 10.77 -14.79 12.10
CA ASP A 89 11.83 -15.28 11.20
C ASP A 89 12.22 -14.15 10.24
N PHE A 90 11.21 -13.56 9.58
CA PHE A 90 11.36 -12.37 8.74
C PHE A 90 10.04 -11.58 8.66
N SER A 91 10.12 -10.37 8.12
CA SER A 91 8.96 -9.51 7.89
C SER A 91 8.92 -9.05 6.44
N LEU A 92 7.73 -8.93 5.87
CA LEU A 92 7.54 -8.45 4.51
C LEU A 92 6.48 -7.36 4.47
N GLU A 93 6.71 -6.36 3.62
CA GLU A 93 5.67 -5.42 3.21
C GLU A 93 4.71 -6.12 2.23
N MET A 94 3.45 -6.18 2.63
CA MET A 94 2.34 -6.81 1.92
C MET A 94 1.21 -5.80 1.69
N SER A 95 0.22 -6.20 0.88
CA SER A 95 -1.01 -5.45 0.66
C SER A 95 -2.21 -6.21 1.26
N ARG A 96 -3.17 -5.48 1.83
CA ARG A 96 -4.49 -6.01 2.23
C ARG A 96 -5.25 -6.64 1.06
N LEU A 97 -4.92 -6.23 -0.17
CA LEU A 97 -5.52 -6.73 -1.40
C LEU A 97 -4.90 -8.05 -1.89
N TYR A 98 -3.80 -8.51 -1.28
CA TYR A 98 -3.14 -9.74 -1.70
C TYR A 98 -4.00 -10.97 -1.43
N THR A 99 -4.06 -11.83 -2.44
CA THR A 99 -4.64 -13.16 -2.34
C THR A 99 -3.66 -14.11 -1.64
N TYR A 100 -4.11 -15.32 -1.33
CA TYR A 100 -3.23 -16.37 -0.80
C TYR A 100 -2.03 -16.61 -1.73
N ASP A 101 -2.27 -16.68 -3.05
CA ASP A 101 -1.27 -16.96 -4.07
C ASP A 101 -0.21 -15.83 -4.10
N ASP A 102 -0.62 -14.57 -4.07
CA ASP A 102 0.31 -13.41 -4.01
C ASP A 102 1.22 -13.45 -2.76
N VAL A 103 0.66 -13.86 -1.61
CA VAL A 103 1.42 -13.95 -0.35
C VAL A 103 2.44 -15.07 -0.42
N VAL A 104 2.06 -16.28 -0.87
CA VAL A 104 3.00 -17.40 -0.92
C VAL A 104 4.09 -17.20 -1.98
N ASP A 105 3.80 -16.53 -3.09
CA ASP A 105 4.80 -16.20 -4.11
C ASP A 105 5.90 -15.30 -3.52
N ARG A 106 5.51 -14.26 -2.77
CA ARG A 106 6.46 -13.37 -2.10
C ARG A 106 7.25 -14.07 -1.00
N VAL A 107 6.60 -14.94 -0.22
CA VAL A 107 7.28 -15.75 0.80
C VAL A 107 8.26 -16.74 0.16
N ALA A 108 7.89 -17.37 -0.96
CA ALA A 108 8.77 -18.27 -1.70
C ALA A 108 10.03 -17.54 -2.18
N GLN A 109 9.86 -16.35 -2.75
CA GLN A 109 10.99 -15.50 -3.17
C GLN A 109 11.90 -15.16 -1.98
N GLN A 110 11.34 -14.77 -0.84
CA GLN A 110 12.10 -14.44 0.37
C GLN A 110 12.88 -15.65 0.93
N LEU A 111 12.33 -16.85 0.79
CA LEU A 111 12.94 -18.11 1.23
C LEU A 111 13.86 -18.75 0.17
N GLY A 112 13.97 -18.17 -1.03
CA GLY A 112 14.72 -18.76 -2.14
C GLY A 112 14.11 -20.07 -2.67
N LEU A 113 12.80 -20.25 -2.54
CA LEU A 113 12.06 -21.41 -3.04
C LEU A 113 11.58 -21.15 -4.47
N ASN A 114 11.84 -22.09 -5.38
CA ASN A 114 11.37 -22.02 -6.77
C ASN A 114 9.88 -22.37 -6.94
N ASP A 115 9.27 -22.99 -5.93
CA ASP A 115 7.91 -23.52 -5.99
C ASP A 115 7.10 -23.07 -4.76
N PRO A 116 6.22 -22.06 -4.92
CA PRO A 116 5.38 -21.51 -3.86
C PRO A 116 4.39 -22.52 -3.27
N SER A 117 4.02 -23.58 -4.02
CA SER A 117 3.06 -24.60 -3.55
C SER A 117 3.58 -25.44 -2.37
N LYS A 118 4.89 -25.36 -2.09
CA LYS A 118 5.53 -25.99 -0.93
C LYS A 118 5.29 -25.23 0.37
N ILE A 119 4.74 -24.01 0.30
CA ILE A 119 4.43 -23.19 1.48
C ILE A 119 2.98 -23.42 1.89
N ARG A 120 2.79 -23.71 3.18
CA ARG A 120 1.46 -23.76 3.79
C ARG A 120 1.38 -22.75 4.92
N LEU A 121 0.44 -21.81 4.80
CA LEU A 121 0.23 -20.77 5.80
C LEU A 121 -0.78 -21.23 6.85
N THR A 122 -0.58 -20.74 8.07
CA THR A 122 -1.46 -21.01 9.21
C THR A 122 -1.85 -19.67 9.84
N PRO A 123 -3.14 -19.44 10.15
CA PRO A 123 -3.53 -18.21 10.82
C PRO A 123 -2.97 -18.19 12.24
N HIS A 124 -2.64 -17.00 12.76
CA HIS A 124 -2.24 -16.86 14.16
C HIS A 124 -3.44 -16.42 15.03
N ASN A 125 -3.38 -16.73 16.31
CA ASN A 125 -4.24 -16.15 17.32
C ASN A 125 -3.55 -14.91 17.89
N CYS A 126 -4.13 -13.72 17.69
CA CYS A 126 -3.53 -12.45 18.13
C CYS A 126 -3.42 -12.31 19.66
N TYR A 127 -4.20 -13.07 20.43
CA TYR A 127 -4.15 -13.05 21.90
C TYR A 127 -3.07 -13.98 22.46
N SER A 128 -3.00 -15.22 21.96
CA SER A 128 -2.03 -16.21 22.46
C SER A 128 -0.70 -16.20 21.71
N GLN A 129 -0.64 -15.51 20.58
CA GLN A 129 0.47 -15.52 19.63
C GLN A 129 0.87 -16.92 19.14
N GLN A 130 -0.06 -17.88 19.21
CA GLN A 130 0.13 -19.25 18.72
C GLN A 130 -0.51 -19.44 17.35
N PRO A 131 0.05 -20.30 16.49
CA PRO A 131 -0.61 -20.72 15.26
C PRO A 131 -1.89 -21.48 15.58
N LYS A 132 -2.94 -21.27 14.77
CA LYS A 132 -4.15 -22.10 14.81
C LYS A 132 -3.83 -23.51 14.27
N PRO A 133 -4.53 -24.56 14.73
CA PRO A 133 -4.18 -25.92 14.32
C PRO A 133 -4.50 -26.21 12.85
N GLN A 134 -5.55 -25.58 12.29
CA GLN A 134 -5.87 -25.75 10.88
C GLN A 134 -5.10 -24.75 10.00
N PRO A 135 -4.41 -25.23 8.95
CA PRO A 135 -3.82 -24.35 7.95
C PRO A 135 -4.92 -23.62 7.15
N ILE A 136 -4.55 -22.49 6.54
CA ILE A 136 -5.42 -21.80 5.59
C ILE A 136 -5.60 -22.71 4.36
N LYS A 137 -6.85 -22.87 3.93
CA LYS A 137 -7.19 -23.66 2.75
C LYS A 137 -6.64 -23.03 1.50
N TYR A 138 -5.93 -23.81 0.69
CA TYR A 138 -5.47 -23.36 -0.61
C TYR A 138 -6.69 -23.14 -1.52
N ARG A 139 -6.88 -21.90 -1.98
CA ARG A 139 -8.00 -21.51 -2.87
C ARG A 139 -9.40 -21.86 -2.34
N GLY A 140 -9.57 -21.94 -1.02
CA GLY A 140 -10.87 -22.21 -0.40
C GLY A 140 -11.35 -23.67 -0.44
N VAL A 141 -10.49 -24.61 -0.87
CA VAL A 141 -10.79 -26.06 -0.92
C VAL A 141 -10.36 -26.77 0.35
#